data_AF-A0AA51DUU6-F1
#
_entry.id   AF-A0AA51DUU6-F1
#
_cell.length_a   1.000
_cell.length_b   1.000
_cell.length_c   1.000
_cell.angle_alpha   90.00
_cell.angle_beta   90.00
_cell.angle_gamma   90.00
#
_symmetry.space_group_name_H-M   'P 1'
#
loop_
_entity.id
_entity.type
_entity.pdbx_description
1 polymer ?
#
loop_
_entity_poly.entity_id
_entity_poly.type
_entity_poly.pdbx_seq_one_letter_code
_entity_poly.pdbx_strand_id
1 'polypeptide(L)'
;MTLNDYKDEAKDFLIKINAINEGTAIKLNWLEEEFLLLKDATNKEEKDKIRHQIYDMLFLLFELSADYDFDIDSEWNLGRQRKLEKYLPEGNK
;
A
#
# COMPACT_ATOMS: atom_id res chain seq x y z
N MET A 1 1.69 -16.33 -0.44
CA MET A 1 2.25 -14.98 -0.28
C MET A 1 1.22 -14.14 0.45
N THR A 2 1.54 -13.68 1.64
CA THR A 2 0.69 -12.84 2.48
C THR A 2 1.06 -11.36 2.28
N LEU A 3 0.33 -10.42 2.90
CA LEU A 3 0.70 -9.00 2.83
C LEU A 3 2.04 -8.74 3.55
N ASN A 4 2.32 -9.50 4.61
CA ASN A 4 3.62 -9.43 5.28
C ASN A 4 4.75 -9.96 4.39
N ASP A 5 4.52 -10.99 3.57
CA ASP A 5 5.55 -11.45 2.62
C ASP A 5 5.98 -10.32 1.64
N TYR A 6 5.01 -9.53 1.13
CA TYR A 6 5.31 -8.38 0.26
C TYR A 6 5.98 -7.22 1.01
N LYS A 7 5.58 -6.98 2.27
CA LYS A 7 6.24 -6.02 3.16
C LYS A 7 7.71 -6.37 3.37
N ASP A 8 7.98 -7.65 3.65
CA ASP A 8 9.33 -8.14 3.90
C ASP A 8 10.18 -8.10 2.62
N GLU A 9 9.60 -8.41 1.45
CA GLU A 9 10.26 -8.24 0.15
C GLU A 9 10.65 -6.78 -0.13
N ALA A 10 9.75 -5.82 0.14
CA ALA A 10 10.04 -4.39 -0.02
C ALA A 10 11.18 -3.95 0.91
N LYS A 11 11.16 -4.40 2.17
CA LYS A 11 12.24 -4.15 3.14
C LYS A 11 13.58 -4.71 2.66
N ASP A 12 13.60 -5.96 2.22
CA ASP A 12 14.80 -6.62 1.70
C ASP A 12 15.36 -5.92 0.47
N PHE A 13 14.49 -5.42 -0.41
CA PHE A 13 14.90 -4.63 -1.56
C PHE A 13 15.59 -3.33 -1.14
N LEU A 14 14.99 -2.58 -0.22
CA LEU A 14 15.56 -1.32 0.29
C LEU A 14 16.91 -1.52 1.00
N ILE A 15 17.05 -2.65 1.71
CA ILE A 15 18.34 -3.06 2.29
C ILE A 15 19.39 -3.25 1.19
N LYS A 16 19.04 -3.96 0.11
CA LYS A 16 19.96 -4.23 -1.01
C LYS A 16 20.42 -2.97 -1.73
N ILE A 17 19.57 -1.95 -1.82
CA ILE A 17 19.91 -0.68 -2.48
C ILE A 17 20.43 0.40 -1.53
N ASN A 18 20.58 0.08 -0.23
CA ASN A 18 21.02 1.02 0.81
C ASN A 18 20.14 2.27 0.92
N ALA A 19 18.82 2.11 0.77
CA ALA A 19 17.81 3.18 0.85
C ALA A 19 16.94 3.09 2.13
N ILE A 20 17.35 2.28 3.10
CA ILE A 20 16.72 2.22 4.42
C ILE A 20 16.94 3.58 5.08
N ASN A 21 15.87 4.26 5.53
CA ASN A 21 15.87 5.55 6.25
C ASN A 21 15.65 6.85 5.44
N GLU A 22 15.03 6.80 4.26
CA GLU A 22 14.53 8.01 3.58
C GLU A 22 13.52 8.80 4.46
N GLY A 23 12.96 8.18 5.51
CA GLY A 23 12.16 8.85 6.54
C GLY A 23 10.69 9.02 6.14
N THR A 24 9.79 8.88 7.11
CA THR A 24 8.33 8.86 6.87
C THR A 24 7.81 10.06 6.08
N ALA A 25 8.31 11.27 6.37
CA ALA A 25 7.84 12.49 5.70
C ALA A 25 8.14 12.48 4.20
N ILE A 26 9.30 11.96 3.79
CA ILE A 26 9.68 11.86 2.37
C ILE A 26 8.78 10.84 1.67
N LYS A 27 8.57 9.67 2.29
CA LYS A 27 7.70 8.62 1.75
C LYS A 27 6.24 9.08 1.59
N LEU A 28 5.75 9.91 2.50
CA LEU A 28 4.42 10.52 2.37
C LEU A 28 4.35 11.51 1.20
N ASN A 29 5.41 12.30 0.97
CA ASN A 29 5.47 13.18 -0.19
C ASN A 29 5.48 12.38 -1.50
N TRP A 30 6.26 11.29 -1.57
CA TRP A 30 6.24 10.40 -2.74
C TRP A 30 4.87 9.77 -2.97
N LEU A 31 4.18 9.34 -1.91
CA LEU A 31 2.79 8.85 -2.03
C LEU A 31 1.85 9.91 -2.59
N GLU A 32 2.02 11.18 -2.22
CA GLU A 32 1.25 12.29 -2.80
C GLU A 32 1.55 12.47 -4.29
N GLU A 33 2.82 12.43 -4.69
CA GLU A 33 3.24 12.51 -6.09
C GLU A 33 2.66 11.37 -6.94
N GLU A 34 2.81 10.12 -6.50
CA GLU A 34 2.26 8.94 -7.18
C GLU A 34 0.72 9.00 -7.25
N PHE A 35 0.06 9.55 -6.23
CA PHE A 35 -1.39 9.73 -6.25
C PHE A 35 -1.84 10.80 -7.27
N LEU A 36 -1.09 11.90 -7.42
CA LEU A 36 -1.37 12.91 -8.44
C LEU A 36 -1.23 12.32 -9.85
N LEU A 37 -0.21 11.51 -10.08
CA LEU A 37 0.01 10.80 -11.33
C LEU A 37 -1.09 9.76 -11.60
N LEU A 38 -1.50 8.98 -10.58
CA LEU A 38 -2.63 8.05 -10.68
C LEU A 38 -3.92 8.76 -11.08
N LYS A 39 -4.20 9.94 -10.51
CA LYS A 39 -5.38 10.75 -10.85
C LYS A 39 -5.34 11.18 -12.32
N ASP A 40 -4.21 11.69 -12.79
CA ASP A 40 -4.04 12.09 -14.19
C ASP A 40 -4.21 10.90 -15.15
N ALA A 41 -3.57 9.77 -14.87
CA ALA A 41 -3.69 8.54 -15.66
C ALA A 41 -5.14 8.01 -15.70
N THR A 42 -5.86 8.09 -14.58
CA THR A 42 -7.27 7.68 -14.50
C THR A 42 -8.17 8.58 -15.34
N ASN A 43 -7.97 9.90 -15.30
CA ASN A 43 -8.72 10.85 -16.11
C ASN A 43 -8.51 10.64 -17.63
N LYS A 44 -7.34 10.12 -18.01
CA LYS A 44 -6.96 9.82 -19.39
C LYS A 44 -7.23 8.37 -19.80
N GLU A 45 -7.77 7.55 -18.90
CA GLU A 45 -7.99 6.10 -19.09
C GLU A 45 -6.72 5.32 -19.50
N GLU A 46 -5.55 5.78 -19.07
CA GLU A 46 -4.25 5.19 -19.40
C GLU A 46 -3.98 3.95 -18.54
N LYS A 47 -4.63 2.83 -18.87
CA LYS A 47 -4.61 1.58 -18.07
C LYS A 47 -3.23 1.12 -17.63
N ASP A 48 -2.22 1.23 -18.50
CA ASP A 48 -0.87 0.77 -18.19
C ASP A 48 -0.24 1.64 -17.10
N LYS A 49 -0.41 2.96 -17.19
CA LYS A 49 0.04 3.89 -16.14
C LYS A 49 -0.73 3.70 -14.85
N ILE A 50 -2.05 3.50 -14.91
CA ILE A 50 -2.86 3.20 -13.73
C ILE A 50 -2.31 1.97 -12.99
N ARG A 51 -1.98 0.88 -13.71
CA ARG A 51 -1.39 -0.32 -13.10
C ARG A 51 -0.04 -0.05 -12.45
N HIS A 52 0.84 0.70 -13.11
CA HIS A 52 2.14 1.06 -12.55
C HIS A 52 2.01 1.88 -11.27
N GLN A 53 1.17 2.90 -11.29
CA GLN A 53 1.02 3.81 -10.15
C GLN A 53 0.36 3.13 -8.94
N ILE A 54 -0.56 2.18 -9.17
CA ILE A 54 -1.06 1.32 -8.09
C ILE A 54 0.07 0.49 -7.47
N TYR A 55 0.95 -0.07 -8.30
CA TYR A 55 2.09 -0.84 -7.82
C TYR A 55 3.06 0.04 -7.00
N ASP A 56 3.41 1.23 -7.51
CA ASP A 56 4.33 2.15 -6.85
C ASP A 56 3.78 2.61 -5.48
N MET A 57 2.49 2.96 -5.43
CA MET A 57 1.83 3.29 -4.16
C MET A 57 1.79 2.12 -3.19
N LEU A 58 1.52 0.88 -3.66
CA LEU A 58 1.55 -0.30 -2.80
C LEU A 58 2.95 -0.54 -2.23
N PHE A 59 3.98 -0.38 -3.06
CA PHE A 59 5.37 -0.53 -2.63
C PHE A 59 5.73 0.47 -1.53
N LEU A 60 5.37 1.75 -1.69
CA LEU A 60 5.57 2.79 -0.67
C LEU A 60 4.82 2.50 0.64
N LEU A 61 3.59 1.96 0.55
CA LEU A 61 2.82 1.56 1.73
C LEU A 61 3.45 0.36 2.47
N PHE A 62 4.02 -0.59 1.73
CA PHE A 62 4.77 -1.71 2.29
C PHE A 62 6.05 -1.25 2.95
N GLU A 63 6.79 -0.35 2.32
CA GLU A 63 7.98 0.28 2.88
C GLU A 63 7.67 1.00 4.20
N LEU A 64 6.60 1.82 4.23
CA LEU A 64 6.15 2.47 5.47
C LEU A 64 5.80 1.44 6.55
N SER A 65 5.07 0.39 6.18
CA SER A 65 4.68 -0.64 7.14
C SER A 65 5.89 -1.42 7.68
N ALA A 66 6.92 -1.61 6.87
CA ALA A 66 8.19 -2.23 7.26
C ALA A 66 8.98 -1.36 8.25
N ASP A 67 8.99 -0.04 8.05
CA ASP A 67 9.64 0.92 8.97
C ASP A 67 9.02 0.88 10.36
N TYR A 68 7.68 0.75 10.43
CA TYR A 68 6.93 0.70 11.70
C TYR A 68 6.77 -0.72 12.27
N ASP A 69 7.31 -1.74 11.60
CA ASP A 69 7.16 -3.16 11.97
C ASP A 69 5.69 -3.60 12.13
N PHE A 70 4.81 -3.10 11.25
CA PHE A 70 3.39 -3.44 11.29
C PHE A 70 3.12 -4.84 10.75
N ASP A 71 2.15 -5.52 11.39
CA ASP A 71 1.53 -6.75 10.89
C ASP A 71 0.33 -6.39 10.01
N ILE A 72 0.57 -6.27 8.70
CA ILE A 72 -0.48 -5.86 7.75
C ILE A 72 -1.49 -6.97 7.53
N ASP A 73 -1.11 -8.24 7.68
CA ASP A 73 -2.07 -9.35 7.58
C ASP A 73 -3.13 -9.26 8.69
N SER A 74 -2.69 -9.00 9.92
CA SER A 74 -3.61 -8.78 11.05
C SER A 74 -4.51 -7.56 10.84
N GLU A 75 -3.94 -6.42 10.40
CA GLU A 75 -4.71 -5.21 10.10
C GLU A 75 -5.73 -5.43 8.97
N TRP A 76 -5.36 -6.19 7.93
CA TRP A 76 -6.24 -6.54 6.83
C TRP A 76 -7.41 -7.41 7.30
N ASN A 77 -7.13 -8.42 8.14
CA ASN A 77 -8.15 -9.29 8.70
C ASN A 77 -9.15 -8.51 9.56
N LEU A 78 -8.65 -7.61 10.42
CA LEU A 78 -9.46 -6.74 11.26
C LEU A 78 -10.29 -5.75 10.42
N GLY A 79 -9.66 -5.11 9.44
CA GLY A 79 -10.33 -4.20 8.51
C GLY A 79 -11.43 -4.89 7.70
N ARG A 80 -11.20 -6.14 7.28
CA ARG A 80 -12.21 -6.97 6.61
C ARG A 80 -13.41 -7.23 7.53
N GLN A 81 -13.19 -7.62 8.79
CA GLN A 81 -14.29 -7.83 9.75
C GLN A 81 -15.12 -6.55 9.95
N ARG A 82 -14.46 -5.41 10.18
CA ARG A 82 -15.14 -4.11 10.32
C ARG A 82 -15.96 -3.73 9.08
N LYS A 83 -15.46 -4.05 7.87
CA LYS A 83 -16.21 -3.82 6.62
C LYS A 83 -17.42 -4.74 6.50
N LEU A 84 -17.30 -6.00 6.89
CA LEU A 84 -18.45 -6.93 6.94
C LEU A 84 -19.52 -6.40 7.89
N GLU A 85 -19.16 -6.01 9.11
CA GLU A 85 -20.09 -5.44 10.09
C GLU A 85 -20.77 -4.16 9.57
N LYS A 86 -20.01 -3.27 8.93
CA LYS A 86 -20.50 -1.95 8.47
C LYS A 86 -21.40 -2.03 7.24
N TYR A 87 -21.05 -2.87 6.27
CA TYR A 87 -21.69 -2.88 4.95
C TYR A 87 -22.51 -4.14 4.67
N LEU A 88 -22.29 -5.21 5.44
CA LEU A 88 -23.02 -6.48 5.37
C LEU A 88 -23.43 -6.97 6.77
N PRO A 89 -24.03 -6.12 7.64
CA PRO A 89 -24.54 -6.58 8.92
C PRO A 89 -25.59 -7.67 8.66
N GLU A 90 -25.47 -8.81 9.32
CA GLU A 90 -26.39 -9.95 9.13
C GLU A 90 -27.85 -9.52 9.33
N GLY A 91 -28.60 -9.52 8.22
CA GLY A 91 -30.00 -9.10 8.14
C GLY A 91 -30.62 -9.16 6.73
N ASN A 92 -30.03 -9.92 5.80
CA ASN A 92 -30.65 -10.26 4.52
C ASN A 92 -30.37 -11.72 4.17
N LYS A 93 -31.02 -12.63 4.89
CA LYS A 93 -31.55 -13.91 4.40
C LYS A 93 -32.40 -14.56 5.48
#